data_AF-A0A8I0H5Y5-F1
#
_entry.id   AF-A0A8I0H5Y5-F1
#
_cell.length_a   1.000
_cell.length_b   1.000
_cell.length_c   1.000
_cell.angle_alpha   90.00
_cell.angle_beta   90.00
_cell.angle_gamma   90.00
#
_symmetry.space_group_name_H-M   'P 1'
#
loop_
_entity.id
_entity.type
_entity.pdbx_description
1 polymer ?
#
loop_
_entity_poly.entity_id
_entity_poly.type
_entity_poly.pdbx_seq_one_letter_code
_entity_poly.pdbx_strand_id
1 'polypeptide(L)'
;MVGREVKTVNKKCLFAVVIVLVSLICLSACGALRDTADKNKALNESLPYYELNAANYDEISYNGLTYTITDECLEMSELQEEIGQVSKR
;
A
#
# COMPACT_ATOMS: atom_id res chain seq x y z
N MET A 1 36.13 -38.52 22.52
CA MET A 1 36.19 -37.05 22.43
C MET A 1 35.76 -36.66 21.02
N VAL A 2 34.55 -36.15 20.84
CA VAL A 2 34.06 -35.70 19.53
C VAL A 2 34.74 -34.37 19.23
N GLY A 3 35.78 -34.42 18.41
CA GLY A 3 36.44 -33.22 17.89
C GLY A 3 35.43 -32.47 17.04
N ARG A 4 34.91 -31.36 17.57
CA ARG A 4 34.14 -30.41 16.76
C ARG A 4 35.14 -29.71 15.86
N GLU A 5 35.20 -30.12 14.60
CA GLU A 5 35.82 -29.30 13.56
C GLU A 5 35.00 -28.01 13.44
N VAL A 6 35.46 -26.96 14.10
CA VAL A 6 34.99 -25.61 13.79
C VAL A 6 35.62 -25.27 12.45
N LYS A 7 34.89 -25.60 11.38
CA LYS A 7 35.27 -25.27 10.00
C LYS A 7 35.46 -23.75 9.95
N THR A 8 36.70 -23.30 9.86
CA THR A 8 37.05 -21.87 9.83
C THR A 8 36.36 -21.22 8.64
N VAL A 9 35.20 -20.58 8.88
CA VAL A 9 34.49 -19.86 7.83
C VAL A 9 35.40 -18.71 7.41
N ASN A 10 35.83 -18.75 6.15
CA ASN A 10 36.62 -17.67 5.58
C ASN A 10 35.81 -16.36 5.73
N LYS A 11 36.40 -15.34 6.36
CA LYS A 11 35.75 -14.06 6.67
C LYS A 11 35.11 -13.41 5.43
N LYS A 12 35.69 -13.65 4.25
CA LYS A 12 35.16 -13.22 2.94
C LYS A 12 33.87 -13.98 2.54
N CYS A 13 33.79 -15.26 2.88
CA CYS A 13 32.63 -16.10 2.63
C CYS A 13 31.47 -15.74 3.58
N LEU A 14 31.77 -15.48 4.86
CA LEU A 14 30.76 -14.98 5.81
C LEU A 14 30.17 -13.64 5.34
N PHE A 15 31.02 -12.72 4.87
CA PHE A 15 30.58 -11.42 4.38
C PHE A 15 29.68 -11.55 3.13
N ALA A 16 30.03 -12.44 2.20
CA ALA A 16 29.21 -12.72 1.02
C ALA A 16 27.82 -13.29 1.40
N VAL A 17 27.77 -14.22 2.37
CA VAL A 17 26.50 -14.80 2.84
C VAL A 17 25.62 -13.75 3.51
N VAL A 18 26.20 -12.86 4.32
CA VAL A 18 25.46 -11.76 4.97
C VAL A 18 24.88 -10.80 3.94
N ILE A 19 25.65 -10.42 2.90
CA ILE A 19 25.16 -9.54 1.83
C ILE A 19 23.99 -10.18 1.09
N VAL A 20 24.06 -11.47 0.78
CA VAL A 20 22.98 -12.19 0.09
C VAL A 20 21.72 -12.24 0.96
N LEU A 21 21.84 -12.50 2.26
CA LEU A 21 20.72 -12.52 3.20
C LEU A 21 20.06 -11.15 3.34
N VAL A 22 20.85 -10.08 3.46
CA VAL A 22 20.32 -8.70 3.51
C VAL A 22 19.61 -8.35 2.20
N SER A 23 20.18 -8.74 1.06
CA SER A 23 19.58 -8.50 -0.26
C SER A 23 18.22 -9.20 -0.41
N LEU A 24 18.12 -10.46 0.04
CA LEU A 24 16.87 -11.23 0.04
C LEU A 24 15.79 -10.59 0.93
N ILE A 25 16.16 -10.11 2.12
CA ILE A 25 15.24 -9.42 3.04
C ILE A 25 14.74 -8.11 2.41
N CYS A 26 15.65 -7.31 1.81
CA CYS A 26 15.28 -6.08 1.11
C CYS A 26 14.34 -6.32 -0.08
N LEU A 27 14.56 -7.40 -0.85
CA LEU A 27 13.67 -7.78 -1.97
C LEU A 27 12.26 -8.15 -1.48
N SER A 28 12.15 -8.86 -0.35
CA SER A 28 10.86 -9.26 0.23
C SER A 28 10.04 -8.07 0.74
N ALA A 29 10.69 -7.08 1.38
CA ALA A 29 10.03 -5.86 1.84
C ALA A 29 9.61 -4.95 0.67
N CYS A 30 10.36 -4.99 -0.45
CA CYS A 30 10.01 -4.26 -1.66
C CYS A 30 8.74 -4.81 -2.34
N GLY A 31 8.46 -6.11 -2.18
CA GLY A 31 7.24 -6.75 -2.70
C GLY A 31 5.95 -6.19 -2.09
N ALA A 32 5.88 -6.08 -0.76
CA ALA A 32 4.70 -5.57 -0.06
C ALA A 32 4.39 -4.08 -0.35
N LEU A 33 5.44 -3.28 -0.55
CA LEU A 33 5.29 -1.88 -1.00
C LEU A 33 4.78 -1.81 -2.44
N ARG A 34 5.24 -2.73 -3.30
CA ARG A 34 4.81 -2.81 -4.70
C ARG A 34 3.35 -3.23 -4.82
N ASP A 35 2.91 -4.22 -4.05
CA ASP A 35 1.51 -4.66 -4.05
C ASP A 35 0.55 -3.55 -3.59
N THR A 36 0.96 -2.73 -2.62
CA THR A 36 0.16 -1.58 -2.17
C THR A 36 0.12 -0.48 -3.23
N ALA A 37 1.23 -0.23 -3.92
CA ALA A 37 1.29 0.74 -5.01
C ALA A 37 0.47 0.29 -6.23
N ASP A 38 0.53 -0.99 -6.59
CA ASP A 38 -0.21 -1.55 -7.72
C ASP A 38 -1.72 -1.56 -7.44
N LYS A 39 -2.15 -1.89 -6.21
CA LYS A 39 -3.56 -1.74 -5.80
C LYS A 39 -4.05 -0.29 -5.90
N ASN A 40 -3.28 0.67 -5.39
CA ASN A 40 -3.65 2.09 -5.48
C ASN A 40 -3.68 2.58 -6.93
N LYS A 41 -2.76 2.10 -7.78
CA LYS A 41 -2.78 2.42 -9.21
C LYS A 41 -4.02 1.86 -9.89
N ALA A 42 -4.38 0.60 -9.60
CA ALA A 42 -5.55 -0.04 -10.17
C ALA A 42 -6.84 0.68 -9.77
N LEU A 43 -6.98 1.07 -8.49
CA LEU A 43 -8.12 1.85 -8.01
C LEU A 43 -8.19 3.24 -8.67
N ASN A 44 -7.04 3.91 -8.85
CA ASN A 44 -6.99 5.20 -9.54
C ASN A 44 -7.39 5.10 -11.02
N GLU A 45 -7.15 3.96 -11.68
CA GLU A 45 -7.51 3.73 -13.08
C GLU A 45 -8.97 3.29 -13.25
N SER A 46 -9.57 2.65 -12.24
CA SER A 46 -10.92 2.08 -12.35
C SER A 46 -12.03 2.92 -11.71
N LEU A 47 -11.77 3.60 -10.60
CA LEU A 47 -12.80 4.28 -9.84
C LEU A 47 -13.03 5.71 -10.34
N PRO A 48 -14.31 6.12 -10.52
CA PRO A 48 -14.64 7.46 -10.95
C PRO A 48 -14.23 8.51 -9.92
N TYR A 49 -13.97 9.72 -10.41
CA TYR A 49 -13.60 10.85 -9.57
C TYR A 49 -14.81 11.65 -9.15
N TYR A 50 -14.92 11.89 -7.84
CA TYR A 50 -15.91 12.77 -7.24
C TYR A 50 -15.24 14.10 -6.88
N GLU A 51 -15.87 15.20 -7.29
CA GLU A 51 -15.32 16.54 -7.10
C GLU A 51 -15.86 17.15 -5.80
N LEU A 52 -14.98 17.25 -4.79
CA LEU A 52 -15.29 17.96 -3.55
C LEU A 52 -15.31 19.46 -3.80
N ASN A 53 -16.35 20.14 -3.34
CA ASN A 53 -16.45 21.58 -3.48
C ASN A 53 -15.45 22.26 -2.51
N ALA A 54 -14.45 22.95 -3.06
CA ALA A 54 -13.41 23.61 -2.27
C ALA A 54 -13.90 24.87 -1.53
N ALA A 55 -15.06 25.41 -1.90
CA ALA A 55 -15.69 26.53 -1.20
C ALA A 55 -16.68 26.06 -0.13
N ASN A 56 -17.22 24.85 -0.26
CA ASN A 56 -18.12 24.22 0.71
C ASN A 56 -17.81 22.72 0.80
N TYR A 57 -17.07 22.31 1.85
CA TYR A 57 -16.64 20.92 2.02
C TYR A 57 -17.79 19.94 2.33
N ASP A 58 -19.00 20.44 2.53
CA ASP A 58 -20.20 19.62 2.72
C ASP A 58 -20.85 19.22 1.38
N GLU A 59 -20.29 19.66 0.26
CA GLU A 59 -20.82 19.34 -1.07
C GLU A 59 -19.82 18.54 -1.91
N ILE A 60 -20.33 17.50 -2.56
CA ILE A 60 -19.57 16.68 -3.50
C ILE A 60 -20.34 16.50 -4.81
N SER A 61 -19.65 16.58 -5.93
CA SER A 61 -20.26 16.53 -7.25
C SER A 61 -19.76 15.34 -8.06
N TYR A 62 -20.69 14.65 -8.72
CA TYR A 62 -20.40 13.55 -9.63
C TYR A 62 -21.45 13.48 -10.73
N ASN A 63 -21.00 13.26 -11.97
CA ASN A 63 -21.87 13.12 -13.15
C ASN A 63 -22.91 14.25 -13.31
N GLY A 64 -22.51 15.49 -13.00
CA GLY A 64 -23.38 16.68 -13.09
C GLY A 64 -24.43 16.80 -11.98
N LEU A 65 -24.41 15.91 -10.98
CA LEU A 65 -25.24 15.97 -9.78
C LEU A 65 -24.39 16.42 -8.60
N THR A 66 -24.99 17.22 -7.71
CA THR A 66 -24.38 17.66 -6.46
C THR A 66 -25.11 17.01 -5.29
N TYR A 67 -24.33 16.46 -4.38
CA TYR A 67 -24.79 15.77 -3.18
C TYR A 67 -24.26 16.50 -1.95
N THR A 68 -25.03 16.44 -0.85
CA THR A 68 -24.64 16.99 0.44
C THR A 68 -24.13 15.87 1.34
N ILE A 69 -22.95 16.05 1.90
CA ILE A 69 -22.37 15.19 2.92
C ILE A 69 -23.04 15.56 4.25
N THR A 70 -23.63 14.56 4.91
CA THR A 70 -24.23 14.73 6.24
C THR A 70 -23.27 14.25 7.33
N ASP A 71 -23.56 14.55 8.59
CA ASP A 71 -22.82 14.04 9.74
C ASP A 71 -23.07 12.54 10.02
N GLU A 72 -23.91 11.87 9.22
CA GLU A 72 -24.21 10.45 9.38
C GLU A 72 -23.02 9.60 8.91
N CYS A 73 -22.49 8.78 9.82
CA CYS A 73 -21.39 7.87 9.55
C CYS A 73 -21.89 6.42 9.59
N LEU A 74 -21.46 5.61 8.62
CA LEU A 74 -21.70 4.17 8.58
C LEU A 74 -20.48 3.42 9.09
N GLU A 75 -20.71 2.28 9.77
CA GLU A 75 -19.64 1.40 10.18
C GLU A 75 -19.02 0.68 8.97
N MET A 76 -17.74 0.31 9.07
CA MET A 76 -17.03 -0.36 7.96
C MET A 76 -17.73 -1.67 7.52
N SER A 77 -18.39 -2.37 8.44
CA SER A 77 -19.16 -3.58 8.14
C SER A 77 -20.44 -3.35 7.35
N GLU A 78 -20.92 -2.10 7.29
CA GLU A 78 -22.15 -1.72 6.57
C GLU A 78 -21.84 -1.19 5.16
N LEU A 79 -20.57 -0.91 4.86
CA LEU A 79 -20.13 -0.44 3.55
C LEU A 79 -20.15 -1.60 2.53
N GLN A 80 -20.57 -1.27 1.30
CA GLN A 80 -20.51 -2.17 0.15
C GLN A 80 -19.16 -2.00 -0.57
N GLU A 81 -19.13 -2.17 -1.89
CA GLU A 81 -17.97 -1.93 -2.72
C GLU A 81 -17.59 -0.44 -2.81
N GLU A 82 -16.32 -0.15 -3.09
CA GLU A 82 -15.82 1.20 -3.30
C GLU A 82 -16.42 1.82 -4.56
N ILE A 83 -16.99 3.02 -4.44
CA ILE A 83 -17.73 3.66 -5.53
C ILE A 83 -16.96 4.78 -6.25
N GLY A 84 -15.88 5.29 -5.66
CA GLY A 84 -15.20 6.47 -6.19
C GLY A 84 -14.07 6.99 -5.33
N GLN A 85 -13.38 8.00 -5.84
CA GLN A 85 -12.25 8.67 -5.19
C GLN A 85 -12.44 10.19 -5.20
N VAL A 86 -12.00 10.83 -4.12
CA VAL A 86 -12.12 12.29 -3.92
C VAL A 86 -10.78 13.02 -4.03
N SER A 87 -9.64 12.32 -3.87
CA SER A 87 -8.31 12.94 -3.90
C SER A 87 -7.67 12.82 -5.29
N LYS A 88 -7.42 13.95 -5.96
CA LYS A 88 -6.55 14.00 -7.16
C LYS A 88 -5.09 14.08 -6.68
N ARG A 89 -4.24 13.18 -7.17
CA ARG A 89 -2.78 13.31 -7.03
C ARG A 89 -2.21 14.25 -8.08
#